data_AF-A0A7C9D9Q8-F1
#
_entry.id   AF-A0A7C9D9Q8-F1
#
_cell.length_a   1.000
_cell.length_b   1.000
_cell.length_c   1.000
_cell.angle_alpha   90.00
_cell.angle_beta   90.00
_cell.angle_gamma   90.00
#
_symmetry.space_group_name_H-M   'P 1'
#
loop_
_entity.id
_entity.type
_entity.pdbx_description
1 polymer ?
#
loop_
_entity_poly.entity_id
_entity_poly.type
_entity_poly.pdbx_seq_one_letter_code
_entity_poly.pdbx_strand_id
1 'polypeptide(L)'
;HCWFPCMDDSLQRCCYDLEFTVPHNFVAVSNGSLLYQVLSKDDPPRKTFVYKLDTPVSARWISLVVAPFQILPDYHSSLLSHMCLPGSLSKLQYTVGFFYSAFRHYET
;
A
#
# COMPACT_ATOMS: atom_id res chain seq x y z
N HIS A 1 -20.58 -1.94 5.02
CA HIS A 1 -19.79 -2.35 3.85
C HIS A 1 -18.79 -3.39 4.32
N CYS A 2 -18.80 -4.59 3.75
CA CYS A 2 -17.88 -5.68 4.09
C CYS A 2 -17.03 -6.00 2.85
N TRP A 3 -15.70 -6.15 3.03
CA TRP A 3 -14.76 -6.41 1.93
C TRP A 3 -14.71 -7.90 1.58
N PHE A 4 -14.44 -8.76 2.56
CA PHE A 4 -14.47 -10.20 2.40
C PHE A 4 -14.94 -10.88 3.71
N PRO A 5 -15.51 -12.09 3.64
CA PRO A 5 -15.88 -12.85 4.82
C PRO A 5 -14.65 -13.15 5.70
N CYS A 6 -14.68 -12.71 6.95
CA CYS A 6 -13.63 -12.96 7.92
C CYS A 6 -14.23 -13.01 9.34
N MET A 7 -13.46 -13.54 10.30
CA MET A 7 -13.79 -13.38 11.71
C MET A 7 -13.37 -11.98 12.16
N ASP A 8 -14.30 -11.03 12.13
CA ASP A 8 -14.10 -9.64 12.60
C ASP A 8 -14.15 -9.56 14.13
N ASP A 9 -13.13 -10.16 14.74
CA ASP A 9 -12.85 -10.14 16.17
C ASP A 9 -11.45 -9.53 16.38
N SER A 10 -11.32 -8.65 17.36
CA SER A 10 -10.03 -8.03 17.71
C SER A 10 -9.05 -9.01 18.36
N LEU A 11 -9.54 -10.09 18.96
CA LEU A 11 -8.72 -11.14 19.57
C LEU A 11 -8.13 -12.10 18.54
N GLN A 12 -8.78 -12.24 17.40
CA GLN A 12 -8.28 -13.07 16.30
C GLN A 12 -7.20 -12.32 15.53
N ARG A 13 -6.00 -12.88 15.46
CA ARG A 13 -4.86 -12.30 14.77
C ARG A 13 -4.21 -13.32 13.86
N CYS A 14 -4.13 -13.00 12.58
CA CYS A 14 -3.59 -13.89 11.54
C CYS A 14 -2.54 -13.16 10.72
N CYS A 15 -1.68 -13.94 10.07
CA CYS A 15 -0.86 -13.49 8.95
C CYS A 15 -1.72 -13.55 7.66
N TYR A 16 -1.36 -12.76 6.65
CA TYR A 16 -2.11 -12.71 5.39
C TYR A 16 -1.20 -12.71 4.18
N ASP A 17 -1.52 -13.59 3.23
CA ASP A 17 -1.04 -13.53 1.85
C ASP A 17 -2.12 -12.84 1.02
N LEU A 18 -1.77 -11.75 0.36
CA LEU A 18 -2.71 -10.85 -0.29
C LEU A 18 -2.32 -10.65 -1.75
N GLU A 19 -3.25 -10.94 -2.67
CA GLU A 19 -3.03 -10.80 -4.10
C GLU A 19 -4.10 -9.90 -4.74
N PHE A 20 -3.67 -8.87 -5.45
CA PHE A 20 -4.57 -7.90 -6.07
C PHE A 20 -4.25 -7.70 -7.55
N THR A 21 -5.21 -8.02 -8.42
CA THR A 21 -5.10 -7.80 -9.87
C THR A 21 -5.94 -6.59 -10.31
N VAL A 22 -5.27 -5.56 -10.82
CA VAL A 22 -5.86 -4.25 -11.16
C VAL A 22 -5.52 -3.87 -12.61
N PRO A 23 -6.18 -2.86 -13.22
CA PRO A 23 -5.76 -2.35 -14.53
C PRO A 23 -4.29 -1.92 -14.55
N HIS A 24 -3.58 -2.08 -15.67
CA HIS A 24 -2.14 -1.82 -15.75
C HIS A 24 -1.71 -0.41 -15.32
N ASN A 25 -2.57 0.60 -15.54
CA ASN A 25 -2.36 2.00 -15.18
C ASN A 25 -2.70 2.33 -13.72
N PHE A 26 -3.11 1.33 -12.93
CA PHE A 26 -3.39 1.47 -11.50
C PHE A 26 -2.26 0.88 -10.66
N VAL A 27 -2.25 1.30 -9.40
CA VAL A 27 -1.41 0.77 -8.32
C VAL A 27 -2.34 0.26 -7.22
N ALA A 28 -2.11 -0.96 -6.74
CA ALA A 28 -2.74 -1.50 -5.55
C ALA A 28 -1.76 -1.40 -4.38
N VAL A 29 -2.22 -0.86 -3.26
CA VAL A 29 -1.44 -0.77 -2.02
C VAL A 29 -2.22 -1.47 -0.92
N SER A 30 -1.54 -2.35 -0.18
CA SER A 30 -2.08 -3.02 0.99
C SER A 30 -1.00 -3.17 2.06
N ASN A 31 -1.36 -3.83 3.16
CA ASN A 31 -0.49 -4.03 4.30
C ASN A 31 0.59 -5.08 4.01
N GLY A 32 1.74 -4.95 4.68
CA GLY A 32 2.84 -5.90 4.60
C GLY A 32 3.87 -5.55 3.53
N SER A 33 4.75 -6.51 3.25
CA SER A 33 5.83 -6.35 2.28
C SER A 33 5.32 -6.69 0.88
N LEU A 34 5.53 -5.78 -0.08
CA LEU A 34 5.34 -6.09 -1.50
C LEU A 34 6.45 -7.06 -1.92
N LEU A 35 6.10 -8.32 -2.20
CA LEU A 35 7.06 -9.33 -2.61
C LEU A 35 7.44 -9.16 -4.08
N TYR A 36 6.43 -9.04 -4.94
CA TYR A 36 6.62 -8.83 -6.36
C TYR A 36 5.34 -8.28 -7.01
N GLN A 37 5.49 -7.77 -8.22
CA GLN A 37 4.39 -7.40 -9.11
C GLN A 37 4.60 -8.01 -10.49
N VAL A 38 3.53 -8.43 -11.15
CA VAL A 38 3.57 -9.03 -12.49
C VAL A 38 2.60 -8.30 -13.40
N LEU A 39 3.02 -8.01 -14.64
CA LEU A 39 2.16 -7.51 -15.70
C LEU A 39 1.69 -8.69 -16.55
N SER A 40 0.38 -8.88 -16.70
CA SER A 40 -0.19 -9.92 -17.54
C SER A 40 0.02 -9.61 -19.03
N LYS A 41 0.01 -10.66 -19.85
CA LYS A 41 0.09 -10.57 -21.32
C LYS A 41 -1.29 -10.51 -21.97
N ASP A 42 -2.34 -10.27 -21.18
CA ASP A 42 -3.72 -10.16 -21.67
C ASP A 42 -3.92 -8.84 -22.44
N ASP A 43 -5.00 -8.78 -23.21
CA ASP A 43 -5.46 -7.55 -23.85
C ASP A 43 -6.89 -7.19 -23.36
N PRO A 44 -7.07 -6.16 -22.51
CA PRO A 44 -6.05 -5.23 -22.02
C PRO A 44 -5.18 -5.83 -20.88
N PRO A 45 -3.92 -5.38 -20.72
CA PRO A 45 -3.02 -5.90 -19.71
C PRO A 45 -3.46 -5.49 -18.29
N ARG A 46 -3.21 -6.38 -17.33
CA ARG A 46 -3.51 -6.19 -15.90
C ARG A 46 -2.24 -6.36 -15.07
N LYS A 47 -2.18 -5.68 -13.92
CA LYS A 47 -1.05 -5.75 -13.00
C LYS A 47 -1.48 -6.45 -11.72
N THR A 48 -0.73 -7.45 -11.31
CA THR A 48 -0.95 -8.21 -10.08
C THR A 48 0.11 -7.82 -9.04
N PHE A 49 -0.32 -7.47 -7.84
CA PHE A 49 0.54 -7.16 -6.70
C PHE A 49 0.40 -8.26 -5.65
N VAL A 50 1.52 -8.81 -5.19
CA VAL A 50 1.55 -9.84 -4.15
C VAL A 50 2.20 -9.29 -2.89
N TYR A 51 1.39 -9.17 -1.84
CA TYR A 51 1.78 -8.69 -0.52
C TYR A 51 1.78 -9.83 0.49
N LYS A 52 2.72 -9.78 1.43
CA LYS A 52 2.77 -10.68 2.58
C LYS A 52 2.83 -9.90 3.88
N LEU A 53 1.86 -10.15 4.75
CA LEU A 53 1.81 -9.60 6.10
C LEU A 53 2.14 -10.71 7.10
N ASP A 54 3.42 -10.81 7.43
CA ASP A 54 3.93 -11.83 8.37
C ASP A 54 3.62 -11.50 9.84
N THR A 55 3.39 -10.24 10.18
CA THR A 55 3.00 -9.84 11.54
C THR A 55 1.51 -10.14 11.77
N PRO A 56 1.14 -10.96 12.79
CA PRO A 56 -0.26 -11.28 13.04
C PRO A 56 -1.10 -10.06 13.44
N VAL A 57 -2.15 -9.77 12.66
CA VAL A 57 -3.09 -8.67 12.93
C VAL A 57 -4.54 -9.13 12.85
N SER A 58 -5.44 -8.39 13.51
CA SER A 58 -6.88 -8.56 13.31
C SER A 58 -7.26 -8.14 11.89
N ALA A 59 -8.26 -8.83 11.30
CA ALA A 59 -8.71 -8.59 9.93
C ALA A 59 -9.14 -7.12 9.69
N ARG A 60 -9.55 -6.42 10.74
CA ARG A 60 -9.90 -4.99 10.71
C ARG A 60 -8.74 -4.07 10.29
N TRP A 61 -7.50 -4.50 10.48
CA TRP A 61 -6.31 -3.71 10.12
C TRP A 61 -5.85 -3.88 8.67
N ILE A 62 -6.48 -4.80 7.93
CA ILE A 62 -6.19 -4.98 6.52
C ILE A 62 -6.92 -3.90 5.73
N SER A 63 -6.17 -3.25 4.85
CA SER A 63 -6.62 -2.16 4.00
C SER A 63 -6.18 -2.43 2.57
N LEU A 64 -6.99 -1.95 1.63
CA LEU A 64 -6.66 -1.98 0.22
C LEU A 64 -7.02 -0.63 -0.39
N VAL A 65 -6.06 -0.02 -1.08
CA VAL A 65 -6.28 1.20 -1.86
C VAL A 65 -5.82 0.95 -3.29
N VAL A 66 -6.70 1.24 -4.25
CA VAL A 66 -6.47 1.00 -5.68
C VAL A 66 -6.79 2.27 -6.45
N ALA A 67 -5.80 2.88 -7.10
CA ALA A 67 -5.98 4.11 -7.87
C ALA A 67 -4.84 4.32 -8.89
N PRO A 68 -4.99 5.25 -9.87
CA PRO A 68 -3.91 5.63 -10.78
C PRO A 68 -2.93 6.59 -10.09
N PHE A 69 -2.28 6.12 -9.03
CA PHE A 69 -1.40 6.94 -8.19
C PHE A 69 -0.16 7.45 -8.91
N GLN A 70 0.24 8.68 -8.59
CA GLN A 70 1.60 9.18 -8.77
C GLN A 70 2.40 8.87 -7.51
N ILE A 71 3.56 8.23 -7.67
CA ILE A 71 4.44 7.84 -6.56
C ILE A 71 5.59 8.85 -6.46
N LEU A 72 5.75 9.43 -5.28
CA LEU A 72 6.84 10.34 -4.92
C LEU A 72 7.76 9.60 -3.93
N PRO A 73 8.98 9.20 -4.32
CA PRO A 73 9.93 8.60 -3.38
C PRO A 73 10.35 9.64 -2.35
N ASP A 74 10.59 9.20 -1.11
CA ASP A 74 11.14 10.07 -0.08
C ASP A 74 12.64 10.32 -0.33
N TYR A 75 13.10 11.56 -0.10
CA TYR A 75 14.50 11.92 -0.32
C TYR A 75 15.44 11.38 0.76
N HIS A 76 14.94 11.23 1.99
CA HIS A 76 15.76 10.90 3.15
C HIS A 76 15.77 9.40 3.47
N SER A 77 14.76 8.65 3.05
CA SER A 77 14.66 7.21 3.30
C SER A 77 14.16 6.43 2.09
N SER A 78 14.92 5.44 1.66
CA SER A 78 14.51 4.51 0.59
C SER A 78 13.35 3.59 1.00
N LEU A 79 13.01 3.55 2.30
CA LEU A 79 11.91 2.75 2.83
C LEU A 79 10.55 3.47 2.73
N LEU A 80 10.56 4.76 2.41
CA LEU A 80 9.36 5.60 2.38
C LEU A 80 9.03 6.00 0.96
N SER A 81 7.75 5.91 0.62
CA SER A 81 7.20 6.39 -0.64
C SER A 81 5.82 6.96 -0.40
N HIS A 82 5.58 8.12 -0.97
CA HIS A 82 4.34 8.87 -0.82
C HIS A 82 3.52 8.75 -2.10
N MET A 83 2.20 8.71 -1.98
CA MET A 83 1.33 8.50 -3.14
C MET A 83 0.18 9.50 -3.14
N CYS A 84 -0.18 10.00 -4.32
CA CYS A 84 -1.36 10.86 -4.50
C CYS A 84 -2.03 10.62 -5.86
N LEU A 85 -3.27 11.10 -5.99
CA LEU A 85 -3.92 11.15 -7.30
C LEU A 85 -3.22 12.16 -8.23
N PRO A 86 -3.33 11.98 -9.56
CA PRO A 86 -2.77 12.91 -10.54
C PRO A 86 -3.27 14.34 -10.29
N GLY A 87 -2.38 15.32 -10.43
CA GLY A 87 -2.69 16.74 -10.19
C GLY A 87 -2.54 17.20 -8.74
N SER A 88 -2.20 16.29 -7.80
CA SER A 88 -1.98 16.64 -6.38
C SER A 88 -0.52 16.58 -5.92
N LEU A 89 0.43 16.34 -6.84
CA LEU A 89 1.84 16.12 -6.50
C LEU A 89 2.48 17.30 -5.74
N SER A 90 2.23 18.54 -6.19
CA SER A 90 2.74 19.74 -5.50
C SER A 90 2.21 19.85 -4.08
N LYS A 91 0.92 19.52 -3.85
CA LYS A 91 0.34 19.50 -2.50
C LYS A 91 1.01 18.42 -1.65
N LEU A 92 1.22 17.22 -2.20
CA LEU A 92 1.89 16.13 -1.51
C LEU A 92 3.28 16.53 -1.02
N GLN A 93 4.10 17.15 -1.88
CA GLN A 93 5.46 17.62 -1.54
C GLN A 93 5.48 18.54 -0.32
N TYR A 94 4.54 19.49 -0.22
CA TYR A 94 4.45 20.36 0.95
C TYR A 94 3.99 19.62 2.21
N THR A 95 3.11 18.62 2.09
CA THR A 95 2.63 17.86 3.25
C THR A 95 3.67 16.93 3.84
N VAL A 96 4.54 16.33 3.02
CA VAL A 96 5.50 15.31 3.48
C VAL A 96 6.80 15.91 4.03
N GLY A 97 7.04 17.21 3.84
CA GLY A 97 8.29 17.85 4.28
C GLY A 97 8.59 17.75 5.78
N PHE A 98 7.56 17.68 6.64
CA PHE A 98 7.74 17.47 8.08
C PHE A 98 7.78 15.98 8.48
N PHE A 99 7.31 15.07 7.62
CA PHE A 99 7.14 13.66 7.95
C PHE A 99 8.46 13.01 8.38
N TYR A 100 9.54 13.27 7.66
CA TYR A 100 10.86 12.73 8.00
C TYR A 100 11.33 13.15 9.40
N SER A 101 11.11 14.40 9.80
CA SER A 101 11.47 14.89 11.14
C SER A 101 10.69 14.16 12.24
N ALA A 102 9.39 13.94 12.02
CA ALA A 102 8.57 13.17 12.97
C ALA A 102 8.99 11.70 13.02
N PHE A 103 9.23 11.08 11.87
CA PHE A 103 9.70 9.69 11.77
C PHE A 103 11.03 9.48 12.52
N ARG A 104 12.02 10.34 12.27
CA ARG A 104 13.34 10.28 12.92
C ARG A 104 13.26 10.40 14.45
N HIS A 105 12.30 11.16 14.98
CA HIS A 105 12.13 11.31 16.43
C HIS A 105 11.71 10.00 17.12
N TYR A 106 10.96 9.13 16.46
CA TYR A 106 10.56 7.83 17.01
C TYR A 106 11.60 6.72 16.82
N GLU A 107 12.62 6.95 15.99
CA GLU A 107 13.75 6.02 15.84
C GLU A 107 14.84 6.20 16.90
N THR A 108 14.89 7.38 17.56
CA THR A 108 15.85 7.72 18.64
C THR A 108 15.31 7.41 20.01
#